data_AF-A0A3L7VKR8-F1
#
_entry.id   AF-A0A3L7VKR8-F1
#
_cell.length_a   1.000
_cell.length_b   1.000
_cell.length_c   1.000
_cell.angle_alpha   90.00
_cell.angle_beta   90.00
_cell.angle_gamma   90.00
#
_symmetry.space_group_name_H-M   'P 1'
#
loop_
_entity.id
_entity.type
_entity.pdbx_description
1 polymer ?
#
loop_
_entity_poly.entity_id
_entity_poly.type
_entity_poly.pdbx_seq_one_letter_code
_entity_poly.pdbx_strand_id
1 'polypeptide(L)'
;LDGEGLLLEPKVPSGQTAIVLGDADELPEALIGLIPGSETKAARLRGLAQSGTRVFVVAMIDRRDENSGSRVIGRFTNQPHREFVYRMAYEMGRHVIGYEIQRVLGLVDALVRQDEKQTISLWGWGEGGVVALPAAALDVRIAKVGLSGSFSPRERVWSEPIYRNVWNYVSEFGDAGTATLLGNRGLVVSNEPGPKIDGPPKPKSGRSGAAPGKLSAYEETKVLAQFQLAMQKRIPEDKNAEWVFGATDGVVWEQMFGPTPQVKSEPTMSQPLDLVAKAYRRHDRLMDQLCDHVQLLWNRGDRTRMGVFNGNALAQSGNWDRETQILRQDFHNQVIGNLGQPEGVPTKRARSRKIYDTPDFVGWEVEMDLPVAPGVFAKGVFLMPKGIKKGEKRPVVVCQHGLEGRPHDVANPLQKTNYYNSFAAELARKGYIVFAPQNPYIGQDLFRVLQRKANPIGLSLFSYITAQHRVVLDWLKTLPEVDSSRLAFYGLSYGGKTAMRVPAILKDYCLSICSADFNEWIGKNVAREPWGNYTSYMYTGEYEMVEFNLGNTFNYAEMAWLIAPRPFMVERGHNDGVGIDPMVAWEYAKIREVYGRLKIPDNTEIEFFLGGHEILGMGTFAFLKKHLKYPE
;
A
#
# COMPACT_ATOMS: atom_id res chain seq x y z
N LEU A 1 0.90 19.02 12.19
CA LEU A 1 0.14 19.04 10.93
C LEU A 1 -0.99 20.00 11.17
N ASP A 2 -1.06 21.04 10.35
CA ASP A 2 -2.01 22.11 10.49
C ASP A 2 -3.18 21.88 9.53
N GLY A 3 -4.37 22.28 9.96
CA GLY A 3 -5.54 22.43 9.09
C GLY A 3 -5.72 23.90 8.74
N GLU A 4 -6.09 24.19 7.50
CA GLU A 4 -6.44 25.54 7.07
C GLU A 4 -7.82 25.51 6.38
N GLY A 5 -8.52 26.65 6.39
CA GLY A 5 -9.87 26.75 5.86
C GLY A 5 -10.39 28.19 5.94
N LEU A 6 -11.71 28.35 5.83
CA LEU A 6 -12.41 29.62 6.00
C LEU A 6 -13.46 29.50 7.11
N LEU A 7 -13.65 30.58 7.86
CA LEU A 7 -14.67 30.70 8.89
C LEU A 7 -15.69 31.77 8.47
N LEU A 8 -16.97 31.40 8.48
CA LEU A 8 -18.09 32.33 8.46
C LEU A 8 -18.61 32.47 9.89
N GLU A 9 -18.31 33.60 10.52
CA GLU A 9 -18.75 33.92 11.88
C GLU A 9 -20.09 34.66 11.85
N PRO A 10 -21.16 34.10 12.42
CA PRO A 10 -22.44 34.79 12.54
C PRO A 10 -22.33 35.94 13.53
N LYS A 11 -23.01 37.06 13.25
CA LYS A 11 -23.05 38.20 14.19
C LYS A 11 -23.76 37.86 15.50
N VAL A 12 -24.73 36.95 15.44
CA VAL A 12 -25.47 36.43 16.60
C VAL A 12 -25.43 34.90 16.52
N PRO A 13 -24.53 34.25 17.28
CA PRO A 13 -24.40 32.79 17.25
C PRO A 13 -25.62 32.09 17.86
N SER A 14 -26.10 31.03 17.21
CA SER A 14 -27.18 30.16 17.69
C SER A 14 -26.70 29.03 18.60
N GLY A 15 -25.39 28.89 18.80
CA GLY A 15 -24.76 27.74 19.47
C GLY A 15 -24.58 26.51 18.55
N GLN A 16 -24.95 26.62 17.27
CA GLN A 16 -24.70 25.59 16.25
C GLN A 16 -23.39 25.88 15.51
N THR A 17 -22.60 24.83 15.28
CA THR A 17 -21.39 24.88 14.46
C THR A 17 -21.44 23.81 13.37
N ALA A 18 -21.23 24.22 12.12
CA ALA A 18 -21.12 23.36 10.97
C ALA A 18 -19.67 23.28 10.48
N ILE A 19 -19.14 22.07 10.36
CA ILE A 19 -17.89 21.79 9.65
C ILE A 19 -18.26 21.27 8.26
N VAL A 20 -17.67 21.85 7.22
CA VAL A 20 -18.03 21.63 5.82
C VAL A 20 -16.79 21.19 5.05
N LEU A 21 -16.90 20.02 4.42
CA LEU A 21 -15.86 19.42 3.59
C LEU A 21 -16.39 19.30 2.15
N GLY A 22 -15.85 20.10 1.23
CA GLY A 22 -16.14 19.94 -0.20
C GLY A 22 -15.44 18.73 -0.82
N ASP A 23 -15.61 18.57 -2.12
CA ASP A 23 -14.73 17.66 -2.87
C ASP A 23 -13.31 18.23 -2.94
N ALA A 24 -12.32 17.37 -3.23
CA ALA A 24 -10.92 17.76 -3.29
C ALA A 24 -10.62 18.89 -4.29
N ASP A 25 -11.41 19.04 -5.35
CA ASP A 25 -11.21 20.09 -6.35
C ASP A 25 -12.06 21.36 -6.08
N GLU A 26 -12.82 21.40 -4.98
CA GLU A 26 -13.56 22.58 -4.53
C GLU A 26 -12.75 23.39 -3.52
N LEU A 27 -12.31 24.59 -3.94
CA LEU A 27 -11.67 25.53 -3.03
C LEU A 27 -12.68 26.05 -1.99
N PRO A 28 -12.30 26.21 -0.71
CA PRO A 28 -13.11 26.87 0.30
C PRO A 28 -13.70 28.21 -0.16
N GLU A 29 -12.94 29.00 -0.91
CA GLU A 29 -13.37 30.28 -1.47
C GLU A 29 -14.53 30.13 -2.45
N ALA A 30 -14.53 29.08 -3.28
CA ALA A 30 -15.62 28.79 -4.22
C ALA A 30 -16.87 28.34 -3.46
N LEU A 31 -16.69 27.49 -2.45
CA LEU A 31 -17.77 26.97 -1.61
C LEU A 31 -18.53 28.07 -0.88
N ILE A 32 -17.91 29.20 -0.54
CA ILE A 32 -18.60 30.35 0.07
C ILE A 32 -18.93 31.47 -0.94
N GLY A 33 -18.57 31.27 -2.22
CA GLY A 33 -18.85 32.18 -3.34
C GLY A 33 -18.04 33.46 -3.34
N LEU A 34 -16.79 33.41 -2.85
CA LEU A 34 -15.79 34.46 -3.08
C LEU A 34 -15.13 34.34 -4.46
N ILE A 35 -15.23 33.19 -5.10
CA ILE A 35 -14.85 32.94 -6.49
C ILE A 35 -15.92 32.06 -7.16
N PRO A 36 -16.02 32.03 -8.50
CA PRO A 36 -16.98 31.17 -9.20
C PRO A 36 -16.71 29.67 -8.98
N GLY A 37 -17.74 28.83 -9.17
CA GLY A 37 -17.59 27.38 -9.28
C GLY A 37 -18.48 26.51 -8.37
N SER A 38 -19.17 27.11 -7.38
CA SER A 38 -20.05 26.38 -6.44
C SER A 38 -21.26 27.22 -6.01
N GLU A 39 -21.91 27.94 -6.94
CA GLU A 39 -22.91 28.98 -6.64
C GLU A 39 -24.06 28.48 -5.75
N THR A 40 -24.61 27.29 -6.04
CA THR A 40 -25.69 26.68 -5.25
C THR A 40 -25.24 26.35 -3.83
N LYS A 41 -24.04 25.78 -3.65
CA LYS A 41 -23.48 25.47 -2.32
C LYS A 41 -23.17 26.76 -1.56
N ALA A 42 -22.63 27.76 -2.24
CA ALA A 42 -22.33 29.07 -1.69
C ALA A 42 -23.56 29.79 -1.15
N ALA A 43 -24.68 29.76 -1.90
CA ALA A 43 -25.93 30.30 -1.40
C ALA A 43 -26.38 29.61 -0.10
N ARG A 44 -26.28 28.28 -0.02
CA ARG A 44 -26.66 27.51 1.17
C ARG A 44 -25.74 27.79 2.37
N LEU A 45 -24.42 27.78 2.20
CA LEU A 45 -23.46 28.04 3.28
C LEU A 45 -23.59 29.45 3.85
N ARG A 46 -23.80 30.45 2.98
CA ARG A 46 -24.04 31.83 3.44
C ARG A 46 -25.37 31.96 4.15
N GLY A 47 -26.43 31.34 3.64
CA GLY A 47 -27.73 31.32 4.31
C GLY A 47 -27.65 30.66 5.69
N LEU A 48 -26.86 29.60 5.83
CA LEU A 48 -26.60 28.92 7.10
C LEU A 48 -25.86 29.83 8.09
N ALA A 49 -24.85 30.56 7.63
CA ALA A 49 -24.19 31.57 8.48
C ALA A 49 -25.15 32.70 8.88
N GLN A 50 -26.05 33.10 7.98
CA GLN A 50 -27.06 34.13 8.25
C GLN A 50 -28.15 33.68 9.24
N SER A 51 -28.38 32.38 9.41
CA SER A 51 -29.31 31.84 10.43
C SER A 51 -28.68 31.72 11.83
N GLY A 52 -27.43 32.14 12.00
CA GLY A 52 -26.73 32.14 13.28
C GLY A 52 -25.79 30.95 13.50
N THR A 53 -25.68 30.04 12.53
CA THR A 53 -24.75 28.90 12.62
C THR A 53 -23.34 29.33 12.27
N ARG A 54 -22.34 28.95 13.07
CA ARG A 54 -20.92 29.14 12.74
C ARG A 54 -20.50 28.12 11.69
N VAL A 55 -19.88 28.54 10.60
CA VAL A 55 -19.51 27.62 9.50
C VAL A 55 -18.00 27.62 9.27
N PHE A 56 -17.38 26.45 9.41
CA PHE A 56 -15.99 26.20 9.02
C PHE A 56 -15.95 25.42 7.71
N VAL A 57 -15.29 25.98 6.70
CA VAL A 57 -15.05 25.32 5.42
C VAL A 57 -13.59 24.90 5.38
N VAL A 58 -13.33 23.60 5.53
CA VAL A 58 -11.95 23.07 5.65
C VAL A 58 -11.37 22.83 4.25
N ALA A 59 -10.11 23.20 4.04
CA ALA A 59 -9.41 22.93 2.81
C ALA A 59 -8.99 21.44 2.73
N MET A 60 -9.35 20.80 1.62
CA MET A 60 -8.97 19.43 1.28
C MET A 60 -7.70 19.43 0.43
N ILE A 61 -6.96 18.32 0.40
CA ILE A 61 -5.87 18.11 -0.56
C ILE A 61 -6.46 17.82 -1.94
N ASP A 62 -5.99 18.50 -2.98
CA ASP A 62 -6.65 18.58 -4.28
C ASP A 62 -6.06 17.58 -5.28
N ARG A 63 -6.63 17.51 -6.47
CA ARG A 63 -6.17 16.57 -7.51
C ARG A 63 -5.26 17.19 -8.55
N ARG A 64 -4.79 18.43 -8.33
CA ARG A 64 -3.79 19.02 -9.22
C ARG A 64 -2.47 18.26 -9.11
N ASP A 65 -1.58 18.46 -10.07
CA ASP A 65 -0.30 17.74 -10.14
C ASP A 65 0.93 18.67 -10.10
N GLU A 66 0.73 20.00 -9.99
CA GLU A 66 1.80 20.97 -10.24
C GLU A 66 2.95 20.87 -9.22
N ASN A 67 2.66 20.46 -7.99
CA ASN A 67 3.65 20.32 -6.91
C ASN A 67 3.89 18.84 -6.50
N SER A 68 3.40 17.87 -7.27
CA SER A 68 3.72 16.44 -7.08
C SER A 68 5.16 16.14 -7.51
N GLY A 69 6.12 16.49 -6.66
CA GLY A 69 7.54 16.24 -6.88
C GLY A 69 8.48 17.04 -5.97
N SER A 70 9.70 17.28 -6.46
CA SER A 70 10.70 18.09 -5.77
C SER A 70 11.36 19.10 -6.71
N ARG A 71 11.38 20.35 -6.25
CA ARG A 71 12.10 21.46 -6.90
C ARG A 71 13.62 21.30 -6.79
N VAL A 72 14.11 20.69 -5.71
CA VAL A 72 15.56 20.51 -5.46
C VAL A 72 16.20 19.64 -6.54
N ILE A 73 15.54 18.56 -6.94
CA ILE A 73 16.03 17.65 -7.99
C ILE A 73 15.38 17.89 -9.37
N GLY A 74 14.50 18.89 -9.47
CA GLY A 74 13.82 19.25 -10.72
C GLY A 74 12.92 18.14 -11.30
N ARG A 75 12.38 17.24 -10.47
CA ARG A 75 11.59 16.08 -10.92
C ARG A 75 10.16 16.16 -10.42
N PHE A 76 9.21 15.96 -11.33
CA PHE A 76 7.77 16.05 -11.06
C PHE A 76 7.01 14.93 -11.76
N THR A 77 5.80 14.65 -11.30
CA THR A 77 4.92 13.62 -11.85
C THR A 77 3.61 14.22 -12.35
N ASN A 78 2.77 13.39 -12.98
CA ASN A 78 1.36 13.70 -13.24
C ASN A 78 0.44 13.08 -12.17
N GLN A 79 0.98 12.59 -11.05
CA GLN A 79 0.18 12.06 -9.95
C GLN A 79 -0.59 13.23 -9.32
N PRO A 80 -1.90 13.11 -9.09
CA PRO A 80 -2.64 14.07 -8.26
C PRO A 80 -1.95 14.27 -6.91
N HIS A 81 -2.02 15.47 -6.31
CA HIS A 81 -1.41 15.73 -4.99
C HIS A 81 -1.86 14.69 -3.95
N ARG A 82 -3.16 14.32 -3.95
CA ARG A 82 -3.69 13.23 -3.11
C ARG A 82 -2.98 11.89 -3.32
N GLU A 83 -2.70 11.51 -4.57
CA GLU A 83 -1.98 10.27 -4.88
C GLU A 83 -0.52 10.35 -4.44
N PHE A 84 0.15 11.47 -4.71
CA PHE A 84 1.54 11.68 -4.32
C PHE A 84 1.72 11.57 -2.80
N VAL A 85 0.83 12.20 -2.01
CA VAL A 85 0.81 12.01 -0.54
C VAL A 85 0.48 10.57 -0.19
N TYR A 86 -0.56 9.99 -0.81
CA TYR A 86 -0.99 8.62 -0.50
C TYR A 86 0.17 7.63 -0.62
N ARG A 87 0.93 7.64 -1.71
CA ARG A 87 2.02 6.65 -1.92
C ARG A 87 3.03 6.66 -0.78
N MET A 88 3.55 7.84 -0.42
CA MET A 88 4.52 7.96 0.68
C MET A 88 3.88 7.61 2.03
N ALA A 89 2.69 8.13 2.28
CA ALA A 89 2.00 7.97 3.55
C ALA A 89 1.62 6.50 3.81
N TYR A 90 1.21 5.78 2.77
CA TYR A 90 0.76 4.39 2.85
C TYR A 90 1.85 3.47 3.36
N GLU A 91 3.07 3.59 2.80
CA GLU A 91 4.27 2.88 3.27
C GLU A 91 4.54 3.14 4.76
N MET A 92 4.27 4.36 5.23
CA MET A 92 4.43 4.77 6.63
C MET A 92 3.18 4.55 7.49
N GLY A 93 2.21 3.76 7.04
CA GLY A 93 1.00 3.41 7.81
C GLY A 93 0.11 4.62 8.08
N ARG A 94 0.07 5.54 7.12
CA ARG A 94 -0.75 6.74 7.11
C ARG A 94 -1.53 6.78 5.80
N HIS A 95 -2.49 7.69 5.73
CA HIS A 95 -3.36 7.81 4.57
C HIS A 95 -3.82 9.26 4.44
N VAL A 96 -4.02 9.76 3.21
CA VAL A 96 -4.50 11.15 3.00
C VAL A 96 -5.85 11.39 3.68
N ILE A 97 -6.80 10.44 3.55
CA ILE A 97 -8.05 10.41 4.31
C ILE A 97 -7.78 10.53 5.82
N GLY A 98 -6.85 9.74 6.36
CA GLY A 98 -6.51 9.77 7.79
C GLY A 98 -5.95 11.11 8.25
N TYR A 99 -5.11 11.77 7.44
CA TYR A 99 -4.62 13.11 7.73
C TYR A 99 -5.75 14.16 7.72
N GLU A 100 -6.67 14.07 6.77
CA GLU A 100 -7.81 14.98 6.68
C GLU A 100 -8.80 14.76 7.83
N ILE A 101 -9.04 13.50 8.26
CA ILE A 101 -9.78 13.19 9.48
C ILE A 101 -9.11 13.87 10.69
N GLN A 102 -7.80 13.72 10.88
CA GLN A 102 -7.09 14.32 12.01
C GLN A 102 -7.20 15.86 12.02
N ARG A 103 -7.25 16.51 10.85
CA ARG A 103 -7.51 17.96 10.75
C ARG A 103 -8.91 18.31 11.25
N VAL A 104 -9.92 17.53 10.88
CA VAL A 104 -11.30 17.72 11.37
C VAL A 104 -11.36 17.51 12.88
N LEU A 105 -10.76 16.44 13.41
CA LEU A 105 -10.77 16.17 14.85
C LEU A 105 -10.01 17.23 15.65
N GLY A 106 -8.90 17.76 15.12
CA GLY A 106 -8.20 18.89 15.73
C GLY A 106 -9.04 20.17 15.77
N LEU A 107 -9.89 20.40 14.76
CA LEU A 107 -10.88 21.49 14.80
C LEU A 107 -11.96 21.23 15.85
N VAL A 108 -12.49 20.00 15.95
CA VAL A 108 -13.45 19.62 17.00
C VAL A 108 -12.86 19.86 18.40
N ASP A 109 -11.61 19.48 18.64
CA ASP A 109 -10.89 19.76 19.89
C ASP A 109 -10.85 21.26 20.22
N ALA A 110 -10.52 22.09 19.22
CA ALA A 110 -10.47 23.54 19.40
C ALA A 110 -11.85 24.12 19.72
N LEU A 111 -12.89 23.65 19.03
CA LEU A 111 -14.27 24.11 19.23
C LEU A 111 -14.78 23.77 20.63
N VAL A 112 -14.66 22.51 21.03
CA VAL A 112 -15.15 22.03 22.34
C VAL A 112 -14.45 22.75 23.48
N ARG A 113 -13.16 23.07 23.35
CA ARG A 113 -12.43 23.90 24.34
C ARG A 113 -12.96 25.34 24.44
N GLN A 114 -13.54 25.88 23.37
CA GLN A 114 -14.13 27.23 23.38
C GLN A 114 -15.53 27.23 23.97
N ASP A 115 -16.34 26.23 23.63
CA ASP A 115 -17.70 26.06 24.15
C ASP A 115 -18.10 24.58 24.07
N GLU A 116 -18.17 23.92 25.23
CA GLU A 116 -18.54 22.51 25.33
C GLU A 116 -20.03 22.25 25.02
N LYS A 117 -20.88 23.29 25.07
CA LYS A 117 -22.33 23.15 24.85
C LYS A 117 -22.74 23.32 23.39
N GLN A 118 -21.81 23.71 22.52
CA GLN A 118 -22.12 23.89 21.10
C GLN A 118 -22.47 22.55 20.44
N THR A 119 -23.43 22.58 19.51
CA THR A 119 -23.74 21.39 18.70
C THR A 119 -22.89 21.41 17.43
N ILE A 120 -22.09 20.37 17.22
CA ILE A 120 -21.22 20.25 16.05
C ILE A 120 -21.85 19.30 15.04
N SER A 121 -22.08 19.81 13.83
CA SER A 121 -22.54 19.04 12.67
C SER A 121 -21.46 19.02 11.59
N LEU A 122 -21.28 17.87 10.93
CA LEU A 122 -20.25 17.68 9.90
C LEU A 122 -20.91 17.30 8.57
N TRP A 123 -20.69 18.08 7.53
CA TRP A 123 -21.17 17.76 6.18
C TRP A 123 -20.02 17.55 5.21
N GLY A 124 -20.14 16.54 4.34
CA GLY A 124 -19.14 16.22 3.34
C GLY A 124 -19.74 15.88 1.97
N TRP A 125 -19.18 16.45 0.90
CA TRP A 125 -19.47 16.07 -0.49
C TRP A 125 -18.25 15.47 -1.19
N GLY A 126 -18.42 14.39 -1.96
CA GLY A 126 -17.31 13.75 -2.68
C GLY A 126 -16.21 13.23 -1.74
N GLU A 127 -14.96 13.66 -1.90
CA GLU A 127 -13.87 13.31 -0.94
C GLU A 127 -14.16 13.82 0.47
N GLY A 128 -14.83 14.96 0.62
CA GLY A 128 -15.24 15.46 1.92
C GLY A 128 -16.15 14.49 2.65
N GLY A 129 -17.04 13.80 1.93
CA GLY A 129 -17.90 12.77 2.51
C GLY A 129 -17.15 11.47 2.87
N VAL A 130 -16.12 11.12 2.10
CA VAL A 130 -15.19 10.01 2.42
C VAL A 130 -14.42 10.27 3.72
N VAL A 131 -14.19 11.54 4.08
CA VAL A 131 -13.58 11.94 5.35
C VAL A 131 -14.62 12.11 6.46
N ALA A 132 -15.78 12.69 6.15
CA ALA A 132 -16.80 13.06 7.12
C ALA A 132 -17.37 11.86 7.89
N LEU A 133 -17.71 10.78 7.19
CA LEU A 133 -18.27 9.58 7.82
C LEU A 133 -17.32 8.95 8.85
N PRO A 134 -16.07 8.57 8.52
CA PRO A 134 -15.15 8.02 9.50
C PRO A 134 -14.75 9.03 10.59
N ALA A 135 -14.66 10.33 10.30
CA ALA A 135 -14.43 11.34 11.34
C ALA A 135 -15.55 11.36 12.38
N ALA A 136 -16.81 11.35 11.94
CA ALA A 136 -17.97 11.26 12.83
C ALA A 136 -18.02 9.92 13.56
N ALA A 137 -17.66 8.81 12.92
CA ALA A 137 -17.58 7.50 13.58
C ALA A 137 -16.54 7.48 14.72
N LEU A 138 -15.38 8.14 14.53
CA LEU A 138 -14.28 8.16 15.49
C LEU A 138 -14.48 9.14 16.65
N ASP A 139 -15.29 10.19 16.47
CA ASP A 139 -15.47 11.24 17.48
C ASP A 139 -16.94 11.48 17.79
N VAL A 140 -17.34 11.07 19.01
CA VAL A 140 -18.71 11.15 19.51
C VAL A 140 -19.23 12.57 19.71
N ARG A 141 -18.34 13.58 19.72
CA ARG A 141 -18.70 15.00 19.89
C ARG A 141 -19.34 15.60 18.62
N ILE A 142 -19.19 14.92 17.48
CA ILE A 142 -19.93 15.27 16.25
C ILE A 142 -21.35 14.69 16.36
N ALA A 143 -22.33 15.56 16.51
CA ALA A 143 -23.72 15.21 16.82
C ALA A 143 -24.51 14.70 15.61
N LYS A 144 -24.23 15.24 14.42
CA LYS A 144 -24.89 14.88 13.16
C LYS A 144 -23.90 14.92 12.00
N VAL A 145 -23.97 13.92 11.11
CA VAL A 145 -23.16 13.88 9.89
C VAL A 145 -24.03 13.81 8.64
N GLY A 146 -23.68 14.61 7.63
CA GLY A 146 -24.33 14.63 6.33
C GLY A 146 -23.38 14.22 5.22
N LEU A 147 -23.84 13.33 4.34
CA LEU A 147 -23.02 12.74 3.28
C LEU A 147 -23.72 12.91 1.94
N SER A 148 -22.97 13.44 0.98
CA SER A 148 -23.47 13.70 -0.36
C SER A 148 -22.48 13.19 -1.40
N GLY A 149 -22.93 12.41 -2.38
CA GLY A 149 -22.08 11.92 -3.47
C GLY A 149 -20.92 11.00 -3.04
N SER A 150 -20.96 10.44 -1.83
CA SER A 150 -19.85 9.68 -1.25
C SER A 150 -20.23 8.37 -0.56
N PHE A 151 -21.52 8.02 -0.45
CA PHE A 151 -22.00 6.85 0.31
C PHE A 151 -22.40 5.71 -0.63
N SER A 152 -21.66 4.59 -0.63
CA SER A 152 -21.91 3.48 -1.57
C SER A 152 -21.22 2.17 -1.16
N PRO A 153 -21.51 1.03 -1.83
CA PRO A 153 -20.76 -0.21 -1.61
C PRO A 153 -19.27 -0.02 -1.94
N ARG A 154 -18.38 -0.60 -1.14
CA ARG A 154 -16.93 -0.35 -1.20
C ARG A 154 -16.10 -1.48 -1.79
N GLU A 155 -16.74 -2.58 -2.21
CA GLU A 155 -16.10 -3.76 -2.80
C GLU A 155 -15.37 -3.43 -4.11
N ARG A 156 -15.72 -2.33 -4.77
CA ARG A 156 -15.10 -1.85 -6.02
C ARG A 156 -14.19 -0.64 -5.87
N VAL A 157 -13.81 -0.28 -4.63
CA VAL A 157 -12.93 0.88 -4.36
C VAL A 157 -11.56 0.76 -5.05
N TRP A 158 -11.11 -0.45 -5.37
CA TRP A 158 -9.89 -0.70 -6.15
C TRP A 158 -9.92 -0.08 -7.56
N SER A 159 -11.11 0.22 -8.11
CA SER A 159 -11.28 0.87 -9.43
C SER A 159 -11.45 2.39 -9.36
N GLU A 160 -11.62 2.93 -8.15
CA GLU A 160 -11.64 4.36 -7.88
C GLU A 160 -10.19 4.92 -7.91
N PRO A 161 -9.93 6.22 -7.74
CA PRO A 161 -8.58 6.73 -7.60
C PRO A 161 -7.83 6.08 -6.43
N ILE A 162 -6.53 5.83 -6.59
CA ILE A 162 -5.75 5.00 -5.65
C ILE A 162 -5.75 5.53 -4.23
N TYR A 163 -5.85 6.85 -4.04
CA TYR A 163 -5.92 7.49 -2.73
C TYR A 163 -7.23 7.23 -1.95
N ARG A 164 -8.13 6.38 -2.46
CA ARG A 164 -9.29 5.83 -1.71
C ARG A 164 -9.07 4.38 -1.25
N ASN A 165 -7.96 3.75 -1.61
CA ASN A 165 -7.66 2.36 -1.32
C ASN A 165 -7.09 2.19 0.11
N VAL A 166 -7.98 1.99 1.07
CA VAL A 166 -7.65 1.84 2.50
C VAL A 166 -7.39 0.36 2.83
N TRP A 167 -6.28 0.06 3.51
CA TRP A 167 -5.93 -1.29 3.95
C TRP A 167 -6.94 -1.85 4.95
N ASN A 168 -7.39 -3.08 4.75
CA ASN A 168 -8.28 -3.84 5.65
C ASN A 168 -9.61 -3.14 6.00
N TYR A 169 -10.10 -2.19 5.18
CA TYR A 169 -11.33 -1.45 5.47
C TYR A 169 -12.60 -2.26 5.24
N VAL A 170 -12.68 -3.06 4.17
CA VAL A 170 -13.91 -3.75 3.75
C VAL A 170 -14.01 -5.19 4.25
N SER A 171 -13.00 -5.67 4.98
CA SER A 171 -13.05 -6.96 5.70
C SER A 171 -13.96 -6.87 6.93
N GLU A 172 -13.93 -5.73 7.63
CA GLU A 172 -14.73 -5.46 8.83
C GLU A 172 -15.87 -4.48 8.55
N PHE A 173 -15.61 -3.48 7.70
CA PHE A 173 -16.53 -2.36 7.45
C PHE A 173 -16.78 -2.14 5.95
N GLY A 174 -16.95 -0.87 5.57
CA GLY A 174 -17.70 -0.40 4.41
C GLY A 174 -18.63 0.71 4.90
N ASP A 175 -19.16 1.54 4.02
CA ASP A 175 -19.88 2.75 4.46
C ASP A 175 -21.07 2.45 5.39
N ALA A 176 -21.86 1.42 5.08
CA ALA A 176 -22.96 0.99 5.93
C ALA A 176 -22.50 0.50 7.31
N GLY A 177 -21.35 -0.18 7.39
CA GLY A 177 -20.76 -0.64 8.64
C GLY A 177 -20.18 0.52 9.46
N THR A 178 -19.46 1.43 8.82
CA THR A 178 -18.91 2.63 9.48
C THR A 178 -20.04 3.52 10.03
N ALA A 179 -21.16 3.64 9.31
CA ALA A 179 -22.32 4.37 9.77
C ALA A 179 -22.91 3.84 11.08
N THR A 180 -22.81 2.53 11.36
CA THR A 180 -23.36 1.98 12.62
C THR A 180 -22.59 2.45 13.85
N LEU A 181 -21.33 2.88 13.69
CA LEU A 181 -20.53 3.48 14.78
C LEU A 181 -21.02 4.87 15.21
N LEU A 182 -21.98 5.45 14.48
CA LEU A 182 -22.63 6.69 14.90
C LEU A 182 -23.53 6.48 16.12
N GLY A 183 -24.06 5.27 16.33
CA GLY A 183 -25.01 4.97 17.40
C GLY A 183 -26.22 5.90 17.38
N ASN A 184 -26.51 6.53 18.53
CA ASN A 184 -27.58 7.51 18.74
C ASN A 184 -27.31 8.92 18.14
N ARG A 185 -26.46 9.03 17.11
CA ARG A 185 -26.14 10.32 16.45
C ARG A 185 -26.76 10.38 15.05
N GLY A 186 -27.04 11.60 14.58
CA GLY A 186 -27.80 11.81 13.34
C GLY A 186 -26.98 11.49 12.09
N LEU A 187 -27.61 10.83 11.11
CA LEU A 187 -27.02 10.57 9.79
C LEU A 187 -27.99 11.06 8.72
N VAL A 188 -27.47 11.83 7.77
CA VAL A 188 -28.25 12.25 6.62
C VAL A 188 -27.48 11.93 5.34
N VAL A 189 -28.08 11.17 4.43
CA VAL A 189 -27.44 10.76 3.17
C VAL A 189 -28.25 11.29 1.99
N SER A 190 -27.60 11.99 1.06
CA SER A 190 -28.23 12.37 -0.22
C SER A 190 -27.91 11.40 -1.35
N ASN A 191 -28.79 11.38 -2.34
CA ASN A 191 -28.51 10.83 -3.66
C ASN A 191 -27.89 11.85 -4.65
N GLU A 192 -27.35 12.97 -4.14
CA GLU A 192 -26.68 13.94 -5.00
C GLU A 192 -25.50 13.27 -5.73
N PRO A 193 -25.33 13.47 -7.05
CA PRO A 193 -24.20 12.93 -7.79
C PRO A 193 -22.87 13.34 -7.16
N GLY A 194 -21.98 12.37 -6.98
CA GLY A 194 -20.60 12.63 -6.59
C GLY A 194 -19.76 13.23 -7.72
N PRO A 195 -18.51 13.64 -7.42
CA PRO A 195 -17.57 14.12 -8.42
C PRO A 195 -17.29 13.04 -9.48
N LYS A 196 -17.12 13.47 -10.73
CA LYS A 196 -16.76 12.60 -11.85
C LYS A 196 -15.28 12.75 -12.18
N ILE A 197 -14.58 11.63 -12.27
CA ILE A 197 -13.17 11.55 -12.68
C ILE A 197 -13.08 10.51 -13.78
N ASP A 198 -12.74 10.91 -15.00
CA ASP A 198 -12.73 10.00 -16.15
C ASP A 198 -11.53 9.03 -16.17
N GLY A 199 -10.46 9.38 -15.46
CA GLY A 199 -9.21 8.60 -15.42
C GLY A 199 -8.09 9.35 -14.72
N PRO A 200 -6.87 8.77 -14.66
CA PRO A 200 -5.70 9.50 -14.19
C PRO A 200 -5.40 10.72 -15.08
N PRO A 201 -4.75 11.78 -14.54
CA PRO A 201 -4.24 12.87 -15.36
C PRO A 201 -3.37 12.32 -16.50
N LYS A 202 -3.53 12.87 -17.71
CA LYS A 202 -2.72 12.43 -18.86
C LYS A 202 -1.23 12.74 -18.61
N PRO A 203 -0.29 11.83 -18.96
CA PRO A 203 1.13 12.14 -18.93
C PRO A 203 1.46 13.39 -19.76
N LYS A 204 2.39 14.20 -19.26
CA LYS A 204 2.94 15.40 -19.94
C LYS A 204 4.46 15.26 -20.03
N SER A 205 5.13 16.11 -20.80
CA SER A 205 6.60 16.05 -20.93
C SER A 205 7.28 16.07 -19.55
N GLY A 206 8.05 15.03 -19.25
CA GLY A 206 8.74 14.86 -17.96
C GLY A 206 7.86 14.51 -16.75
N ARG A 207 6.54 14.31 -16.93
CA ARG A 207 5.57 14.06 -15.85
C ARG A 207 4.69 12.85 -16.19
N SER A 208 4.91 11.74 -15.53
CA SER A 208 4.18 10.49 -15.70
C SER A 208 4.08 9.71 -14.39
N GLY A 209 3.39 8.56 -14.43
CA GLY A 209 3.34 7.60 -13.32
C GLY A 209 2.03 7.55 -12.54
N ALA A 210 1.03 8.40 -12.80
CA ALA A 210 -0.28 8.33 -12.13
C ALA A 210 -0.98 6.97 -12.26
N ALA A 211 -1.51 6.46 -11.15
CA ALA A 211 -2.20 5.17 -11.10
C ALA A 211 -3.59 5.25 -11.76
N PRO A 212 -4.06 4.19 -12.44
CA PRO A 212 -5.39 4.17 -13.05
C PRO A 212 -6.48 4.32 -11.99
N GLY A 213 -7.60 4.94 -12.33
CA GLY A 213 -8.74 5.06 -11.42
C GLY A 213 -9.75 6.06 -11.96
N LYS A 214 -11.04 5.78 -11.74
CA LYS A 214 -12.13 6.64 -12.20
C LYS A 214 -13.20 6.76 -11.14
N LEU A 215 -13.89 7.90 -11.11
CA LEU A 215 -15.09 8.10 -10.31
C LEU A 215 -16.26 8.40 -11.23
N SER A 216 -17.35 7.67 -11.02
CA SER A 216 -18.65 7.95 -11.61
C SER A 216 -19.64 8.22 -10.49
N ALA A 217 -20.73 8.92 -10.80
CA ALA A 217 -21.84 9.03 -9.88
C ALA A 217 -22.31 7.63 -9.44
N TYR A 218 -22.58 7.47 -8.15
CA TYR A 218 -23.14 6.24 -7.63
C TYR A 218 -24.58 6.08 -8.11
N GLU A 219 -24.98 4.86 -8.44
CA GLU A 219 -26.36 4.56 -8.78
C GLU A 219 -27.24 4.72 -7.53
N GLU A 220 -28.35 5.43 -7.65
CA GLU A 220 -29.29 5.68 -6.54
C GLU A 220 -29.70 4.40 -5.81
N THR A 221 -29.98 3.34 -6.57
CA THR A 221 -30.37 2.04 -6.04
C THR A 221 -29.28 1.45 -5.14
N LYS A 222 -27.99 1.68 -5.44
CA LYS A 222 -26.87 1.23 -4.60
C LYS A 222 -26.70 2.08 -3.36
N VAL A 223 -26.86 3.39 -3.46
CA VAL A 223 -26.81 4.31 -2.30
C VAL A 223 -27.93 3.96 -1.33
N LEU A 224 -29.16 3.83 -1.83
CA LEU A 224 -30.33 3.48 -1.04
C LEU A 224 -30.18 2.09 -0.39
N ALA A 225 -29.71 1.09 -1.13
CA ALA A 225 -29.48 -0.25 -0.59
C ALA A 225 -28.44 -0.24 0.54
N GLN A 226 -27.36 0.54 0.41
CA GLN A 226 -26.38 0.69 1.49
C GLN A 226 -26.96 1.41 2.70
N PHE A 227 -27.79 2.43 2.49
CA PHE A 227 -28.43 3.15 3.59
C PHE A 227 -29.40 2.24 4.35
N GLN A 228 -30.19 1.45 3.62
CA GLN A 228 -31.06 0.42 4.21
C GLN A 228 -30.27 -0.65 4.96
N LEU A 229 -29.13 -1.10 4.43
CA LEU A 229 -28.24 -2.03 5.11
C LEU A 229 -27.70 -1.43 6.42
N ALA A 230 -27.31 -0.16 6.42
CA ALA A 230 -26.88 0.54 7.62
C ALA A 230 -28.00 0.59 8.68
N MET A 231 -29.22 0.94 8.26
CA MET A 231 -30.41 0.96 9.12
C MET A 231 -30.72 -0.42 9.74
N GLN A 232 -30.60 -1.50 8.96
CA GLN A 232 -30.82 -2.86 9.43
C GLN A 232 -29.77 -3.30 10.46
N LYS A 233 -28.53 -2.81 10.33
CA LYS A 233 -27.42 -3.12 11.25
C LYS A 233 -27.39 -2.24 12.50
N ARG A 234 -28.28 -1.25 12.65
CA ARG A 234 -28.34 -0.41 13.85
C ARG A 234 -28.74 -1.23 15.07
N ILE A 235 -28.10 -0.93 16.19
CA ILE A 235 -28.44 -1.47 17.50
C ILE A 235 -29.82 -0.88 17.92
N PRO A 236 -30.77 -1.69 18.44
CA PRO A 236 -32.13 -1.23 18.77
C PRO A 236 -32.19 -0.01 19.70
N GLU A 237 -31.28 0.07 20.66
CA GLU A 237 -31.14 1.15 21.65
C GLU A 237 -30.69 2.49 21.02
N ASP A 238 -30.20 2.45 19.77
CA ASP A 238 -29.71 3.61 19.03
C ASP A 238 -30.75 4.24 18.08
N LYS A 239 -31.99 3.73 18.07
CA LYS A 239 -33.03 4.12 17.10
C LYS A 239 -33.68 5.48 17.37
N ASN A 240 -33.35 6.16 18.47
CA ASN A 240 -33.92 7.46 18.80
C ASN A 240 -33.33 8.60 17.95
N ALA A 241 -32.21 8.36 17.26
CA ALA A 241 -31.57 9.35 16.41
C ALA A 241 -32.04 9.29 14.96
N GLU A 242 -32.32 10.47 14.42
CA GLU A 242 -32.87 10.67 13.08
C GLU A 242 -31.84 10.30 12.00
N TRP A 243 -32.17 9.27 11.22
CA TRP A 243 -31.41 8.84 10.05
C TRP A 243 -32.28 9.04 8.80
N VAL A 244 -31.85 9.92 7.89
CA VAL A 244 -32.65 10.34 6.74
C VAL A 244 -31.92 10.08 5.43
N PHE A 245 -32.66 9.55 4.47
CA PHE A 245 -32.24 9.48 3.08
C PHE A 245 -32.98 10.56 2.28
N GLY A 246 -32.23 11.44 1.62
CA GLY A 246 -32.76 12.55 0.83
C GLY A 246 -32.48 12.36 -0.67
N ALA A 247 -33.45 12.67 -1.52
CA ALA A 247 -33.26 12.62 -2.97
C ALA A 247 -32.27 13.68 -3.49
N THR A 248 -32.10 14.79 -2.78
CA THR A 248 -31.21 15.90 -3.16
C THR A 248 -30.47 16.45 -1.95
N ASP A 249 -29.38 17.18 -2.19
CA ASP A 249 -28.71 17.89 -1.11
C ASP A 249 -29.62 18.89 -0.38
N GLY A 250 -30.63 19.47 -1.05
CA GLY A 250 -31.54 20.42 -0.40
C GLY A 250 -32.24 19.82 0.83
N VAL A 251 -32.67 18.56 0.72
CA VAL A 251 -33.24 17.79 1.84
C VAL A 251 -32.20 17.57 2.92
N VAL A 252 -30.95 17.28 2.54
CA VAL A 252 -29.87 17.08 3.53
C VAL A 252 -29.60 18.34 4.32
N TRP A 253 -29.50 19.48 3.66
CA TRP A 253 -29.29 20.77 4.31
C TRP A 253 -30.41 21.11 5.29
N GLU A 254 -31.67 20.94 4.89
CA GLU A 254 -32.82 21.20 5.75
C GLU A 254 -32.86 20.26 6.96
N GLN A 255 -32.59 18.97 6.75
CA GLN A 255 -32.58 17.96 7.83
C GLN A 255 -31.38 18.13 8.77
N MET A 256 -30.26 18.65 8.29
CA MET A 256 -29.09 18.89 9.11
C MET A 256 -29.16 20.18 9.92
N PHE A 257 -29.67 21.25 9.33
CA PHE A 257 -29.50 22.60 9.87
C PHE A 257 -30.81 23.41 9.97
N GLY A 258 -31.94 22.84 9.55
CA GLY A 258 -33.22 23.53 9.49
C GLY A 258 -33.39 24.43 8.25
N PRO A 259 -34.50 25.18 8.17
CA PRO A 259 -34.80 26.04 7.03
C PRO A 259 -33.75 27.14 6.88
N THR A 260 -33.10 27.17 5.71
CA THR A 260 -32.09 28.18 5.40
C THR A 260 -32.76 29.40 4.74
N PRO A 261 -32.58 30.62 5.28
CA PRO A 261 -33.17 31.81 4.67
C PRO A 261 -32.56 32.09 3.29
N GLN A 262 -33.34 32.70 2.39
CA GLN A 262 -32.79 33.20 1.13
C GLN A 262 -31.76 34.29 1.38
N VAL A 263 -30.59 34.17 0.75
CA VAL A 263 -29.48 35.10 0.91
C VAL A 263 -29.89 36.48 0.40
N LYS A 264 -29.87 37.48 1.29
CA LYS A 264 -30.37 38.84 1.00
C LYS A 264 -29.40 39.73 0.20
N SER A 265 -28.13 39.34 0.05
CA SER A 265 -27.11 40.13 -0.66
C SER A 265 -25.92 39.29 -1.10
N GLU A 266 -25.38 39.56 -2.29
CA GLU A 266 -24.10 39.01 -2.74
C GLU A 266 -22.92 39.68 -2.02
N PRO A 267 -21.81 38.97 -1.77
CA PRO A 267 -20.63 39.55 -1.15
C PRO A 267 -19.97 40.61 -2.04
N THR A 268 -19.58 41.75 -1.46
CA THR A 268 -18.75 42.75 -2.13
C THR A 268 -17.33 42.19 -2.30
N MET A 269 -16.90 41.93 -3.54
CA MET A 269 -15.62 41.28 -3.80
C MET A 269 -14.43 42.26 -3.81
N SER A 270 -13.31 41.85 -3.21
CA SER A 270 -11.98 42.31 -3.60
C SER A 270 -11.44 41.41 -4.74
N GLN A 271 -10.44 41.88 -5.50
CA GLN A 271 -10.02 41.29 -6.78
C GLN A 271 -9.92 39.73 -6.78
N PRO A 272 -10.76 39.01 -7.55
CA PRO A 272 -10.86 37.53 -7.49
C PRO A 272 -9.57 36.76 -7.78
N LEU A 273 -8.70 37.30 -8.65
CA LEU A 273 -7.43 36.66 -9.01
C LEU A 273 -6.45 36.54 -7.82
N ASP A 274 -6.45 37.52 -6.91
CA ASP A 274 -5.61 37.48 -5.71
C ASP A 274 -6.10 36.39 -4.74
N LEU A 275 -7.42 36.18 -4.67
CA LEU A 275 -8.01 35.12 -3.82
C LEU A 275 -7.65 33.73 -4.31
N VAL A 276 -7.72 33.47 -5.62
CA VAL A 276 -7.30 32.17 -6.19
C VAL A 276 -5.82 31.91 -5.90
N ALA A 277 -4.95 32.91 -6.13
CA ALA A 277 -3.52 32.77 -5.85
C ALA A 277 -3.25 32.52 -4.35
N LYS A 278 -3.98 33.17 -3.45
CA LYS A 278 -3.91 32.92 -2.00
C LYS A 278 -4.37 31.50 -1.65
N ALA A 279 -5.46 31.03 -2.24
CA ALA A 279 -5.99 29.68 -2.04
C ALA A 279 -4.99 28.60 -2.48
N TYR A 280 -4.32 28.78 -3.62
CA TYR A 280 -3.29 27.85 -4.07
C TYR A 280 -2.03 27.91 -3.21
N ARG A 281 -1.59 29.09 -2.73
CA ARG A 281 -0.50 29.16 -1.75
C ARG A 281 -0.82 28.46 -0.44
N ARG A 282 -2.09 28.50 0.03
CA ARG A 282 -2.54 27.67 1.16
C ARG A 282 -2.39 26.19 0.82
N HIS A 283 -2.83 25.78 -0.36
CA HIS A 283 -2.73 24.40 -0.79
C HIS A 283 -1.29 23.87 -0.76
N ASP A 284 -0.36 24.64 -1.32
CA ASP A 284 1.04 24.27 -1.39
C ASP A 284 1.62 24.03 0.01
N ARG A 285 1.31 24.91 0.99
CA ARG A 285 1.68 24.69 2.39
C ARG A 285 1.05 23.43 2.98
N LEU A 286 -0.24 23.19 2.72
CA LEU A 286 -0.96 22.00 3.19
C LEU A 286 -0.40 20.69 2.62
N MET A 287 0.12 20.73 1.39
CA MET A 287 0.75 19.62 0.71
C MET A 287 2.18 19.37 1.23
N ASP A 288 3.00 20.42 1.27
CA ASP A 288 4.39 20.33 1.72
C ASP A 288 4.48 19.82 3.15
N GLN A 289 3.64 20.30 4.08
CA GLN A 289 3.65 19.79 5.46
C GLN A 289 3.36 18.29 5.56
N LEU A 290 2.52 17.72 4.66
CA LEU A 290 2.20 16.30 4.66
C LEU A 290 3.39 15.50 4.14
N CYS A 291 4.01 15.98 3.05
CA CYS A 291 5.23 15.39 2.52
C CYS A 291 6.35 15.41 3.56
N ASP A 292 6.60 16.56 4.18
CA ASP A 292 7.64 16.76 5.19
C ASP A 292 7.39 15.91 6.43
N HIS A 293 6.12 15.78 6.85
CA HIS A 293 5.77 14.90 7.95
C HIS A 293 6.08 13.43 7.62
N VAL A 294 5.78 12.97 6.40
CA VAL A 294 6.15 11.60 5.99
C VAL A 294 7.67 11.41 5.91
N GLN A 295 8.42 12.40 5.41
CA GLN A 295 9.89 12.34 5.45
C GLN A 295 10.41 12.27 6.89
N LEU A 296 9.80 13.00 7.82
CA LEU A 296 10.12 12.92 9.25
C LEU A 296 9.81 11.54 9.84
N LEU A 297 8.69 10.91 9.44
CA LEU A 297 8.37 9.55 9.85
C LEU A 297 9.42 8.56 9.34
N TRP A 298 9.83 8.67 8.07
CA TRP A 298 10.88 7.82 7.50
C TRP A 298 12.22 7.99 8.24
N ASN A 299 12.65 9.23 8.48
CA ASN A 299 13.87 9.52 9.23
C ASN A 299 13.85 8.94 10.66
N ARG A 300 12.66 8.78 11.25
CA ARG A 300 12.47 8.15 12.57
C ARG A 300 12.16 6.65 12.48
N GLY A 301 11.95 6.12 11.28
CA GLY A 301 11.43 4.76 11.05
C GLY A 301 12.33 3.68 11.64
N ASP A 302 13.65 3.82 11.53
CA ASP A 302 14.59 2.86 12.12
C ASP A 302 14.47 2.81 13.65
N ARG A 303 14.35 3.97 14.32
CA ARG A 303 14.09 4.04 15.77
C ARG A 303 12.73 3.42 16.14
N THR A 304 11.70 3.69 15.35
CA THR A 304 10.36 3.12 15.56
C THR A 304 10.41 1.59 15.46
N ARG A 305 11.05 1.05 14.41
CA ARG A 305 11.21 -0.39 14.23
C ARG A 305 12.05 -1.01 15.33
N MET A 306 13.14 -0.38 15.77
CA MET A 306 13.92 -0.86 16.92
C MET A 306 13.11 -0.94 18.22
N GLY A 307 12.06 -0.12 18.37
CA GLY A 307 11.13 -0.21 19.51
C GLY A 307 10.22 -1.44 19.48
N VAL A 308 9.99 -2.01 18.29
CA VAL A 308 9.19 -3.24 18.08
C VAL A 308 10.08 -4.47 17.96
N PHE A 309 11.18 -4.34 17.22
CA PHE A 309 12.08 -5.39 16.80
C PHE A 309 13.54 -4.95 17.03
N ASN A 310 14.01 -5.09 18.27
CA ASN A 310 15.42 -4.87 18.59
C ASN A 310 16.22 -6.17 18.36
N GLY A 311 16.77 -6.34 17.15
CA GLY A 311 17.54 -7.54 16.80
C GLY A 311 18.67 -7.88 17.79
N ASN A 312 19.31 -6.87 18.40
CA ASN A 312 20.36 -7.09 19.39
C ASN A 312 19.82 -7.68 20.70
N ALA A 313 18.72 -7.13 21.21
CA ALA A 313 18.09 -7.64 22.43
C ALA A 313 17.57 -9.07 22.25
N LEU A 314 17.01 -9.36 21.07
CA LEU A 314 16.51 -10.70 20.73
C LEU A 314 17.65 -11.73 20.59
N ALA A 315 18.78 -11.34 20.01
CA ALA A 315 19.94 -12.24 19.93
C ALA A 315 20.48 -12.56 21.33
N GLN A 316 20.37 -11.63 22.29
CA GLN A 316 20.81 -11.80 23.66
C GLN A 316 19.84 -12.62 24.54
N SER A 317 18.56 -12.74 24.15
CA SER A 317 17.56 -13.49 24.93
C SER A 317 17.84 -14.99 25.01
N GLY A 318 18.67 -15.51 24.11
CA GLY A 318 18.94 -16.94 23.95
C GLY A 318 17.80 -17.73 23.30
N ASN A 319 16.69 -17.08 22.90
CA ASN A 319 15.48 -17.71 22.39
C ASN A 319 15.02 -17.15 21.02
N TRP A 320 15.97 -16.92 20.10
CA TRP A 320 15.75 -16.27 18.79
C TRP A 320 14.54 -16.80 18.01
N ASP A 321 14.43 -18.13 17.87
CA ASP A 321 13.34 -18.76 17.10
C ASP A 321 11.96 -18.43 17.66
N ARG A 322 11.82 -18.43 18.99
CA ARG A 322 10.54 -18.15 19.67
C ARG A 322 10.14 -16.70 19.48
N GLU A 323 11.06 -15.77 19.69
CA GLU A 323 10.73 -14.34 19.64
C GLU A 323 10.51 -13.86 18.21
N THR A 324 11.32 -14.32 17.25
CA THR A 324 11.09 -14.03 15.83
C THR A 324 9.83 -14.70 15.28
N GLN A 325 9.31 -15.76 15.92
CA GLN A 325 8.05 -16.39 15.50
C GLN A 325 6.84 -15.46 15.66
N ILE A 326 6.78 -14.68 16.75
CA ILE A 326 5.69 -13.70 16.95
C ILE A 326 5.80 -12.62 15.88
N LEU A 327 6.99 -12.06 15.68
CA LEU A 327 7.24 -11.02 14.67
C LEU A 327 6.99 -11.52 13.24
N ARG A 328 7.30 -12.79 12.95
CA ARG A 328 6.98 -13.43 11.67
C ARG A 328 5.47 -13.56 11.46
N GLN A 329 4.74 -13.88 12.53
CA GLN A 329 3.28 -13.95 12.47
C GLN A 329 2.67 -12.56 12.25
N ASP A 330 3.22 -11.53 12.89
CA ASP A 330 2.83 -10.14 12.67
C ASP A 330 3.13 -9.70 11.24
N PHE A 331 4.33 -9.99 10.73
CA PHE A 331 4.69 -9.72 9.32
C PHE A 331 3.71 -10.40 8.35
N HIS A 332 3.41 -11.68 8.57
CA HIS A 332 2.53 -12.44 7.71
C HIS A 332 1.07 -11.97 7.79
N ASN A 333 0.55 -11.67 8.98
CA ASN A 333 -0.86 -11.32 9.16
C ASN A 333 -1.15 -9.84 8.92
N GLN A 334 -0.29 -8.94 9.38
CA GLN A 334 -0.56 -7.50 9.42
C GLN A 334 -0.02 -6.75 8.21
N VAL A 335 1.07 -7.25 7.60
CA VAL A 335 1.76 -6.57 6.48
C VAL A 335 1.51 -7.28 5.16
N ILE A 336 1.79 -8.59 5.10
CA ILE A 336 1.58 -9.36 3.88
C ILE A 336 0.10 -9.72 3.70
N GLY A 337 -0.60 -10.04 4.78
CA GLY A 337 -1.94 -10.60 4.75
C GLY A 337 -1.92 -12.11 4.51
N ASN A 338 -2.60 -12.85 5.38
CA ASN A 338 -2.57 -14.31 5.40
C ASN A 338 -3.83 -14.88 4.75
N LEU A 339 -3.68 -15.54 3.59
CA LEU A 339 -4.76 -16.22 2.86
C LEU A 339 -5.27 -17.50 3.56
N GLY A 340 -4.67 -17.89 4.68
CA GLY A 340 -4.93 -19.14 5.35
C GLY A 340 -4.20 -20.32 4.72
N GLN A 341 -4.45 -21.52 5.26
CA GLN A 341 -3.98 -22.79 4.71
C GLN A 341 -5.14 -23.79 4.77
N PRO A 342 -5.36 -24.62 3.74
CA PRO A 342 -6.32 -25.70 3.83
C PRO A 342 -5.63 -26.87 4.52
N GLU A 343 -6.10 -27.24 5.71
CA GLU A 343 -5.57 -28.43 6.37
C GLU A 343 -5.81 -29.67 5.50
N GLY A 344 -4.75 -30.44 5.26
CA GLY A 344 -4.87 -31.82 4.74
C GLY A 344 -5.30 -31.96 3.29
N VAL A 345 -5.15 -30.96 2.41
CA VAL A 345 -5.31 -31.13 0.96
C VAL A 345 -3.93 -31.31 0.33
N PRO A 346 -3.48 -32.54 0.02
CA PRO A 346 -2.22 -32.71 -0.69
C PRO A 346 -2.34 -32.11 -2.08
N THR A 347 -1.29 -31.43 -2.53
CA THR A 347 -1.09 -30.98 -3.92
C THR A 347 -0.88 -32.20 -4.84
N LYS A 348 -1.91 -33.02 -4.99
CA LYS A 348 -1.88 -34.33 -5.65
C LYS A 348 -1.93 -34.28 -7.18
N ARG A 349 -1.98 -33.09 -7.79
CA ARG A 349 -2.18 -32.94 -9.25
C ARG A 349 -1.29 -31.86 -9.85
N ALA A 350 0.04 -32.05 -9.76
CA ALA A 350 0.94 -31.29 -10.62
C ALA A 350 0.72 -31.72 -12.07
N ARG A 351 0.38 -30.77 -12.95
CA ARG A 351 0.30 -30.98 -14.40
C ARG A 351 1.62 -30.51 -14.99
N SER A 352 2.21 -31.30 -15.89
CA SER A 352 3.49 -30.92 -16.49
C SER A 352 3.55 -31.19 -17.99
N ARG A 353 4.40 -30.42 -18.66
CA ARG A 353 4.74 -30.57 -20.08
C ARG A 353 6.24 -30.41 -20.27
N LYS A 354 6.91 -31.40 -20.85
CA LYS A 354 8.34 -31.33 -21.17
C LYS A 354 8.59 -30.20 -22.18
N ILE A 355 9.57 -29.34 -21.90
CA ILE A 355 9.96 -28.21 -22.76
C ILE A 355 11.46 -28.21 -23.13
N TYR A 356 12.31 -28.90 -22.34
CA TYR A 356 13.74 -29.02 -22.63
C TYR A 356 14.22 -30.45 -22.48
N ASP A 357 15.17 -30.84 -23.33
CA ASP A 357 15.90 -32.10 -23.25
C ASP A 357 17.34 -31.84 -23.71
N THR A 358 18.21 -31.50 -22.75
CA THR A 358 19.61 -31.14 -23.00
C THR A 358 20.52 -32.30 -22.58
N PRO A 359 21.82 -32.30 -22.94
CA PRO A 359 22.75 -33.30 -22.41
C PRO A 359 22.81 -33.34 -20.88
N ASP A 360 22.64 -32.19 -20.21
CA ASP A 360 22.87 -32.04 -18.76
C ASP A 360 21.59 -32.20 -17.93
N PHE A 361 20.42 -31.83 -18.46
CA PHE A 361 19.15 -31.83 -17.73
C PHE A 361 17.93 -31.94 -18.64
N VAL A 362 16.80 -32.30 -18.04
CA VAL A 362 15.47 -32.27 -18.67
C VAL A 362 14.64 -31.17 -17.99
N GLY A 363 13.81 -30.45 -18.75
CA GLY A 363 13.00 -29.35 -18.24
C GLY A 363 11.52 -29.48 -18.57
N TRP A 364 10.65 -29.06 -17.65
CA TRP A 364 9.19 -29.07 -17.80
C TRP A 364 8.59 -27.74 -17.38
N GLU A 365 7.52 -27.31 -18.04
CA GLU A 365 6.55 -26.43 -17.39
C GLU A 365 5.72 -27.26 -16.43
N VAL A 366 5.50 -26.74 -15.21
CA VAL A 366 4.69 -27.40 -14.17
C VAL A 366 3.66 -26.41 -13.65
N GLU A 367 2.45 -26.90 -13.42
CA GLU A 367 1.33 -26.14 -12.88
C GLU A 367 0.65 -26.91 -11.74
N MET A 368 0.26 -26.21 -10.69
CA MET A 368 -0.32 -26.74 -9.45
C MET A 368 -1.45 -25.83 -8.99
N ASP A 369 -2.66 -26.37 -8.79
CA ASP A 369 -3.80 -25.59 -8.30
C ASP A 369 -3.56 -25.11 -6.86
N LEU A 370 -4.02 -23.89 -6.53
CA LEU A 370 -3.90 -23.30 -5.20
C LEU A 370 -5.18 -23.57 -4.39
N PRO A 371 -5.18 -24.46 -3.38
CA PRO A 371 -6.44 -24.91 -2.79
C PRO A 371 -7.17 -23.84 -1.96
N VAL A 372 -6.46 -22.85 -1.43
CA VAL A 372 -7.05 -21.71 -0.68
C VAL A 372 -7.72 -20.66 -1.56
N ALA A 373 -7.50 -20.71 -2.88
CA ALA A 373 -7.99 -19.72 -3.81
C ALA A 373 -8.44 -20.42 -5.12
N PRO A 374 -9.70 -20.86 -5.20
CA PRO A 374 -10.23 -21.52 -6.40
C PRO A 374 -9.99 -20.69 -7.66
N GLY A 375 -9.46 -21.35 -8.70
CA GLY A 375 -9.11 -20.71 -9.98
C GLY A 375 -7.74 -20.02 -10.00
N VAL A 376 -7.02 -19.98 -8.87
CA VAL A 376 -5.62 -19.55 -8.80
C VAL A 376 -4.71 -20.78 -8.80
N PHE A 377 -3.54 -20.67 -9.41
CA PHE A 377 -2.56 -21.75 -9.53
C PHE A 377 -1.13 -21.21 -9.38
N ALA A 378 -0.21 -22.07 -8.94
CA ALA A 378 1.23 -21.87 -9.07
C ALA A 378 1.70 -22.47 -10.40
N LYS A 379 2.58 -21.77 -11.12
CA LYS A 379 3.19 -22.26 -12.37
C LYS A 379 4.68 -21.96 -12.37
N GLY A 380 5.49 -22.76 -13.06
CA GLY A 380 6.90 -22.48 -13.26
C GLY A 380 7.59 -23.41 -14.25
N VAL A 381 8.89 -23.23 -14.43
CA VAL A 381 9.79 -24.14 -15.15
C VAL A 381 10.59 -24.96 -14.14
N PHE A 382 10.49 -26.28 -14.21
CA PHE A 382 11.23 -27.23 -13.39
C PHE A 382 12.36 -27.84 -14.22
N LEU A 383 13.60 -27.83 -13.71
CA LEU A 383 14.76 -28.44 -14.35
C LEU A 383 15.30 -29.56 -13.47
N MET A 384 15.38 -30.77 -14.02
CA MET A 384 15.95 -31.95 -13.39
C MET A 384 17.28 -32.32 -14.06
N PRO A 385 18.41 -32.24 -13.34
CA PRO A 385 19.70 -32.74 -13.83
C PRO A 385 19.62 -34.22 -14.22
N LYS A 386 20.35 -34.59 -15.27
CA LYS A 386 20.55 -35.99 -15.64
C LYS A 386 21.60 -36.65 -14.74
N GLY A 387 21.58 -37.98 -14.71
CA GLY A 387 22.58 -38.76 -13.97
C GLY A 387 22.41 -38.81 -12.44
N ILE A 388 21.24 -38.43 -11.92
CA ILE A 388 20.89 -38.67 -10.50
C ILE A 388 20.78 -40.18 -10.28
N LYS A 389 21.60 -40.74 -9.39
CA LYS A 389 21.58 -42.18 -9.09
C LYS A 389 20.33 -42.55 -8.30
N LYS A 390 19.90 -43.82 -8.40
CA LYS A 390 18.76 -44.31 -7.61
C LYS A 390 19.02 -44.12 -6.11
N GLY A 391 18.12 -43.39 -5.44
CA GLY A 391 18.23 -43.07 -4.02
C GLY A 391 19.11 -41.85 -3.70
N GLU A 392 19.78 -41.26 -4.69
CA GLU A 392 20.49 -39.99 -4.53
C GLU A 392 19.48 -38.84 -4.41
N LYS A 393 19.70 -37.95 -3.43
CA LYS A 393 18.90 -36.74 -3.23
C LYS A 393 19.74 -35.49 -3.44
N ARG A 394 19.18 -34.53 -4.17
CA ARG A 394 19.85 -33.29 -4.55
C ARG A 394 19.15 -32.07 -3.93
N PRO A 395 19.93 -31.01 -3.62
CA PRO A 395 19.35 -29.75 -3.19
C PRO A 395 18.59 -29.09 -4.33
N VAL A 396 17.59 -28.28 -3.96
CA VAL A 396 16.81 -27.48 -4.90
C VAL A 396 17.21 -26.01 -4.77
N VAL A 397 17.30 -25.30 -5.89
CA VAL A 397 17.36 -23.83 -5.92
C VAL A 397 16.15 -23.28 -6.65
N VAL A 398 15.29 -22.58 -5.92
CA VAL A 398 14.18 -21.82 -6.51
C VAL A 398 14.74 -20.51 -7.07
N CYS A 399 14.63 -20.34 -8.39
CA CYS A 399 15.26 -19.25 -9.14
C CYS A 399 14.20 -18.25 -9.63
N GLN A 400 14.11 -17.08 -8.99
CA GLN A 400 13.04 -16.12 -9.23
C GLN A 400 13.50 -14.97 -10.14
N HIS A 401 12.79 -14.79 -11.26
CA HIS A 401 12.95 -13.63 -12.13
C HIS A 401 12.31 -12.35 -11.54
N GLY A 402 12.64 -11.20 -12.14
CA GLY A 402 12.10 -9.89 -11.79
C GLY A 402 10.72 -9.58 -12.41
N LEU A 403 10.27 -8.34 -12.17
CA LEU A 403 9.00 -7.79 -12.63
C LEU A 403 8.86 -7.92 -14.15
N GLU A 404 7.67 -8.24 -14.65
CA GLU A 404 7.40 -8.50 -16.09
C GLU A 404 8.22 -9.64 -16.74
N GLY A 405 9.09 -10.31 -16.01
CA GLY A 405 9.87 -11.45 -16.52
C GLY A 405 9.06 -12.74 -16.65
N ARG A 406 9.71 -13.79 -17.12
CA ARG A 406 9.20 -15.16 -17.27
C ARG A 406 10.19 -16.17 -16.68
N PRO A 407 9.73 -17.36 -16.25
CA PRO A 407 10.63 -18.45 -15.85
C PRO A 407 11.70 -18.79 -16.88
N HIS A 408 11.36 -18.67 -18.16
CA HIS A 408 12.28 -18.93 -19.27
C HIS A 408 13.43 -17.93 -19.32
N ASP A 409 13.27 -16.72 -18.78
CA ASP A 409 14.34 -15.72 -18.75
C ASP A 409 15.48 -16.13 -17.80
N VAL A 410 15.23 -17.03 -16.85
CA VAL A 410 16.28 -17.56 -15.96
C VAL A 410 16.69 -18.97 -16.33
N ALA A 411 15.79 -19.73 -16.99
CA ALA A 411 15.94 -21.15 -17.26
C ALA A 411 16.35 -21.50 -18.70
N ASN A 412 16.61 -20.52 -19.57
CA ASN A 412 16.95 -20.76 -20.97
C ASN A 412 18.27 -21.56 -21.11
N PRO A 413 18.24 -22.78 -21.68
CA PRO A 413 19.45 -23.61 -21.82
C PRO A 413 20.32 -23.24 -23.03
N LEU A 414 19.83 -22.43 -23.96
CA LEU A 414 20.46 -22.23 -25.27
C LEU A 414 21.41 -21.03 -25.28
N GLN A 415 21.11 -20.00 -24.49
CA GLN A 415 21.91 -18.78 -24.43
C GLN A 415 21.77 -18.12 -23.06
N LYS A 416 22.75 -17.28 -22.72
CA LYS A 416 22.65 -16.36 -21.58
C LYS A 416 21.62 -15.27 -21.89
N THR A 417 20.68 -15.09 -20.99
CA THR A 417 19.63 -14.07 -21.07
C THR A 417 20.08 -12.76 -20.45
N ASN A 418 19.46 -11.67 -20.89
CA ASN A 418 19.72 -10.33 -20.34
C ASN A 418 19.43 -10.30 -18.84
N TYR A 419 20.30 -9.64 -18.07
CA TYR A 419 20.30 -9.53 -16.61
C TYR A 419 20.51 -10.84 -15.85
N TYR A 420 19.91 -11.95 -16.28
CA TYR A 420 19.90 -13.20 -15.50
C TYR A 420 21.05 -14.14 -15.84
N ASN A 421 21.69 -13.98 -17.00
CA ASN A 421 22.73 -14.89 -17.50
C ASN A 421 22.30 -16.37 -17.48
N SER A 422 20.99 -16.63 -17.60
CA SER A 422 20.38 -17.96 -17.48
C SER A 422 20.83 -18.75 -16.23
N PHE A 423 21.00 -18.07 -15.09
CA PHE A 423 21.57 -18.65 -13.88
C PHE A 423 20.85 -19.93 -13.39
N ALA A 424 19.54 -20.06 -13.64
CA ALA A 424 18.77 -21.25 -13.28
C ALA A 424 19.19 -22.46 -14.14
N ALA A 425 19.44 -22.26 -15.44
CA ALA A 425 19.99 -23.29 -16.32
C ALA A 425 21.44 -23.65 -15.92
N GLU A 426 22.27 -22.66 -15.58
CA GLU A 426 23.65 -22.90 -15.13
C GLU A 426 23.70 -23.73 -13.83
N LEU A 427 22.82 -23.44 -12.87
CA LEU A 427 22.68 -24.24 -11.65
C LEU A 427 22.23 -25.68 -11.96
N ALA A 428 21.30 -25.86 -12.89
CA ALA A 428 20.89 -27.19 -13.34
C ALA A 428 22.06 -27.97 -13.97
N ARG A 429 22.90 -27.33 -14.80
CA ARG A 429 24.12 -27.97 -15.35
C ARG A 429 25.13 -28.34 -14.26
N LYS A 430 25.19 -27.57 -13.17
CA LYS A 430 26.00 -27.87 -11.99
C LYS A 430 25.40 -28.95 -11.09
N GLY A 431 24.26 -29.53 -11.46
CA GLY A 431 23.65 -30.66 -10.78
C GLY A 431 22.59 -30.30 -9.73
N TYR A 432 22.24 -29.02 -9.55
CA TYR A 432 21.14 -28.63 -8.68
C TYR A 432 19.78 -28.92 -9.33
N ILE A 433 18.80 -29.38 -8.55
CA ILE A 433 17.40 -29.35 -9.02
C ILE A 433 16.94 -27.90 -8.99
N VAL A 434 16.22 -27.44 -10.00
CA VAL A 434 15.84 -26.02 -10.10
C VAL A 434 14.35 -25.89 -10.37
N PHE A 435 13.72 -24.92 -9.71
CA PHE A 435 12.37 -24.49 -10.02
C PHE A 435 12.32 -22.98 -10.21
N ALA A 436 11.91 -22.52 -11.38
CA ALA A 436 11.71 -21.11 -11.71
C ALA A 436 10.20 -20.78 -11.73
N PRO A 437 9.64 -20.25 -10.64
CA PRO A 437 8.21 -19.90 -10.55
C PRO A 437 7.85 -18.67 -11.39
N GLN A 438 6.60 -18.64 -11.87
CA GLN A 438 5.93 -17.46 -12.41
C GLN A 438 5.01 -16.87 -11.33
N ASN A 439 5.38 -15.70 -10.82
CA ASN A 439 4.53 -14.92 -9.92
C ASN A 439 3.56 -14.02 -10.72
N PRO A 440 2.42 -13.59 -10.13
CA PRO A 440 1.34 -12.89 -10.83
C PRO A 440 1.63 -11.38 -10.98
N TYR A 441 2.73 -11.03 -11.66
CA TYR A 441 3.18 -9.65 -11.83
C TYR A 441 3.47 -9.26 -13.29
N ILE A 442 2.62 -9.74 -14.21
CA ILE A 442 2.75 -9.55 -15.65
C ILE A 442 1.60 -8.71 -16.23
N GLY A 443 1.90 -7.87 -17.21
CA GLY A 443 0.88 -7.09 -17.93
C GLY A 443 0.63 -5.70 -17.36
N GLN A 444 1.65 -5.09 -16.76
CA GLN A 444 1.64 -3.72 -16.24
C GLN A 444 0.46 -3.50 -15.29
N ASP A 445 -0.45 -2.59 -15.59
CA ASP A 445 -1.59 -2.31 -14.73
C ASP A 445 -2.50 -3.52 -14.51
N LEU A 446 -2.52 -4.51 -15.43
CA LEU A 446 -3.32 -5.74 -15.25
C LEU A 446 -2.98 -6.48 -13.97
N PHE A 447 -1.70 -6.52 -13.58
CA PHE A 447 -1.30 -7.14 -12.32
C PHE A 447 -1.30 -6.13 -11.17
N ARG A 448 -0.89 -4.88 -11.39
CA ARG A 448 -0.79 -3.89 -10.30
C ARG A 448 -2.14 -3.63 -9.64
N VAL A 449 -3.24 -3.68 -10.40
CA VAL A 449 -4.59 -3.58 -9.81
C VAL A 449 -4.96 -4.76 -8.92
N LEU A 450 -4.28 -5.91 -9.00
CA LEU A 450 -4.51 -7.04 -8.08
C LEU A 450 -4.10 -6.67 -6.64
N GLN A 451 -2.98 -5.97 -6.46
CA GLN A 451 -2.58 -5.40 -5.16
C GLN A 451 -3.72 -4.54 -4.59
N ARG A 452 -4.26 -3.63 -5.42
CA ARG A 452 -5.34 -2.72 -5.01
C ARG A 452 -6.66 -3.43 -4.70
N LYS A 453 -6.95 -4.55 -5.34
CA LYS A 453 -8.10 -5.40 -5.00
C LYS A 453 -7.92 -6.10 -3.66
N ALA A 454 -6.69 -6.51 -3.36
CA ALA A 454 -6.35 -7.24 -2.15
C ALA A 454 -6.31 -6.32 -0.91
N ASN A 455 -5.78 -5.11 -1.05
CA ASN A 455 -5.56 -4.19 0.09
C ASN A 455 -6.81 -3.94 0.95
N PRO A 456 -8.02 -3.66 0.40
CA PRO A 456 -9.22 -3.41 1.22
C PRO A 456 -9.64 -4.57 2.12
N ILE A 457 -9.23 -5.79 1.80
CA ILE A 457 -9.53 -6.99 2.61
C ILE A 457 -8.32 -7.46 3.41
N GLY A 458 -7.31 -6.61 3.59
CA GLY A 458 -6.12 -6.90 4.40
C GLY A 458 -5.17 -7.92 3.75
N LEU A 459 -5.19 -8.02 2.42
CA LEU A 459 -4.32 -8.89 1.64
C LEU A 459 -3.44 -8.08 0.70
N SER A 460 -2.35 -8.68 0.23
CA SER A 460 -1.45 -8.13 -0.78
C SER A 460 -1.22 -9.12 -1.92
N LEU A 461 -0.52 -8.69 -2.97
CA LEU A 461 -0.02 -9.58 -4.01
C LEU A 461 0.86 -10.70 -3.40
N PHE A 462 1.60 -10.39 -2.32
CA PHE A 462 2.45 -11.34 -1.63
C PHE A 462 1.69 -12.36 -0.79
N SER A 463 0.41 -12.13 -0.45
CA SER A 463 -0.43 -13.18 0.14
C SER A 463 -0.55 -14.36 -0.83
N TYR A 464 -0.85 -14.08 -2.09
CA TYR A 464 -1.01 -15.08 -3.14
C TYR A 464 0.34 -15.71 -3.52
N ILE A 465 1.40 -14.90 -3.67
CA ILE A 465 2.75 -15.40 -3.98
C ILE A 465 3.22 -16.35 -2.87
N THR A 466 3.06 -15.98 -1.60
CA THR A 466 3.46 -16.85 -0.47
C THR A 466 2.71 -18.18 -0.48
N ALA A 467 1.39 -18.14 -0.77
CA ALA A 467 0.59 -19.35 -0.89
C ALA A 467 1.00 -20.23 -2.09
N GLN A 468 1.33 -19.63 -3.24
CA GLN A 468 1.88 -20.34 -4.40
C GLN A 468 3.21 -21.02 -4.08
N HIS A 469 4.12 -20.31 -3.41
CA HIS A 469 5.41 -20.87 -2.99
C HIS A 469 5.24 -22.03 -1.99
N ARG A 470 4.27 -21.97 -1.07
CA ARG A 470 3.96 -23.10 -0.18
C ARG A 470 3.57 -24.35 -0.97
N VAL A 471 2.65 -24.21 -1.92
CA VAL A 471 2.24 -25.31 -2.82
C VAL A 471 3.42 -25.87 -3.62
N VAL A 472 4.29 -25.01 -4.14
CA VAL A 472 5.52 -25.39 -4.85
C VAL A 472 6.44 -26.20 -3.94
N LEU A 473 6.69 -25.73 -2.72
CA LEU A 473 7.54 -26.42 -1.74
C LEU A 473 6.96 -27.77 -1.34
N ASP A 474 5.65 -27.84 -1.08
CA ASP A 474 4.97 -29.08 -0.73
C ASP A 474 5.09 -30.11 -1.86
N TRP A 475 4.91 -29.69 -3.12
CA TRP A 475 5.11 -30.55 -4.28
C TRP A 475 6.57 -31.00 -4.44
N LEU A 476 7.54 -30.09 -4.34
CA LEU A 476 8.97 -30.41 -4.44
C LEU A 476 9.38 -31.47 -3.41
N LYS A 477 8.88 -31.38 -2.18
CA LYS A 477 9.15 -32.35 -1.11
C LYS A 477 8.60 -33.76 -1.39
N THR A 478 7.69 -33.92 -2.35
CA THR A 478 7.18 -35.24 -2.77
C THR A 478 8.08 -35.97 -3.76
N LEU A 479 9.01 -35.26 -4.40
CA LEU A 479 9.88 -35.83 -5.44
C LEU A 479 10.99 -36.67 -4.78
N PRO A 480 11.21 -37.93 -5.22
CA PRO A 480 12.17 -38.82 -4.58
C PRO A 480 13.62 -38.35 -4.72
N GLU A 481 13.95 -37.59 -5.77
CA GLU A 481 15.28 -37.01 -6.03
C GLU A 481 15.55 -35.73 -5.21
N VAL A 482 14.53 -35.17 -4.55
CA VAL A 482 14.66 -33.91 -3.81
C VAL A 482 15.05 -34.19 -2.36
N ASP A 483 16.07 -33.46 -1.90
CA ASP A 483 16.35 -33.31 -0.48
C ASP A 483 15.47 -32.18 0.11
N SER A 484 14.41 -32.58 0.83
CA SER A 484 13.43 -31.67 1.42
C SER A 484 14.01 -30.72 2.48
N SER A 485 15.22 -30.99 2.98
CA SER A 485 15.91 -30.12 3.94
C SER A 485 16.80 -29.06 3.28
N ARG A 486 16.98 -29.12 1.96
CA ARG A 486 17.92 -28.28 1.19
C ARG A 486 17.23 -27.56 0.02
N LEU A 487 16.25 -26.73 0.35
CA LEU A 487 15.50 -25.89 -0.59
C LEU A 487 15.99 -24.44 -0.46
N ALA A 488 16.78 -23.94 -1.41
CA ALA A 488 17.27 -22.56 -1.43
C ALA A 488 16.37 -21.63 -2.24
N PHE A 489 16.38 -20.33 -1.92
CA PHE A 489 15.77 -19.28 -2.75
C PHE A 489 16.86 -18.36 -3.30
N TYR A 490 16.82 -18.06 -4.59
CA TYR A 490 17.68 -17.07 -5.24
C TYR A 490 16.87 -16.24 -6.26
N GLY A 491 16.78 -14.93 -6.07
CA GLY A 491 16.06 -14.05 -7.00
C GLY A 491 16.72 -12.70 -7.25
N LEU A 492 16.44 -12.14 -8.43
CA LEU A 492 16.91 -10.82 -8.88
C LEU A 492 15.74 -9.83 -8.99
N SER A 493 15.95 -8.56 -8.61
CA SER A 493 14.98 -7.47 -8.77
C SER A 493 13.69 -7.74 -7.99
N TYR A 494 12.51 -7.71 -8.60
CA TYR A 494 11.28 -8.19 -7.95
C TYR A 494 11.40 -9.64 -7.42
N GLY A 495 12.27 -10.44 -8.02
CA GLY A 495 12.65 -11.74 -7.47
C GLY A 495 13.48 -11.65 -6.20
N GLY A 496 14.35 -10.64 -6.08
CA GLY A 496 14.99 -10.25 -4.82
C GLY A 496 13.99 -9.73 -3.79
N LYS A 497 12.99 -8.93 -4.19
CA LYS A 497 11.85 -8.51 -3.35
C LYS A 497 11.12 -9.74 -2.78
N THR A 498 10.97 -10.78 -3.61
CA THR A 498 10.40 -12.09 -3.23
C THR A 498 11.32 -12.88 -2.29
N ALA A 499 12.63 -12.86 -2.52
CA ALA A 499 13.66 -13.49 -1.68
C ALA A 499 13.71 -12.92 -0.25
N MET A 500 13.22 -11.69 -0.04
CA MET A 500 13.07 -11.10 1.30
C MET A 500 11.75 -11.51 1.97
N ARG A 501 10.63 -11.45 1.23
CA ARG A 501 9.28 -11.62 1.80
C ARG A 501 8.91 -13.08 2.03
N VAL A 502 9.11 -13.92 1.01
CA VAL A 502 8.65 -15.32 1.07
C VAL A 502 9.47 -16.15 2.05
N PRO A 503 10.83 -16.15 2.00
CA PRO A 503 11.63 -16.90 2.97
C PRO A 503 11.52 -16.41 4.40
N ALA A 504 11.19 -15.13 4.65
CA ALA A 504 10.90 -14.62 5.99
C ALA A 504 9.69 -15.33 6.64
N ILE A 505 8.70 -15.72 5.83
CA ILE A 505 7.48 -16.42 6.27
C ILE A 505 7.64 -17.94 6.18
N LEU A 506 8.13 -18.45 5.05
CA LEU A 506 8.26 -19.88 4.78
C LEU A 506 9.63 -20.39 5.26
N LYS A 507 9.65 -21.00 6.45
CA LYS A 507 10.87 -21.56 7.06
C LYS A 507 11.44 -22.77 6.34
N ASP A 508 10.69 -23.35 5.39
CA ASP A 508 11.13 -24.46 4.54
C ASP A 508 12.28 -24.09 3.60
N TYR A 509 12.39 -22.82 3.23
CA TYR A 509 13.59 -22.35 2.53
C TYR A 509 14.76 -22.37 3.49
N CYS A 510 15.79 -23.18 3.22
CA CYS A 510 16.93 -23.32 4.11
C CYS A 510 17.93 -22.17 4.02
N LEU A 511 17.90 -21.37 2.94
CA LEU A 511 18.70 -20.17 2.73
C LEU A 511 18.02 -19.23 1.70
N SER A 512 18.40 -17.95 1.69
CA SER A 512 17.90 -16.96 0.72
C SER A 512 18.99 -16.05 0.18
N ILE A 513 18.94 -15.75 -1.12
CA ILE A 513 19.82 -14.80 -1.81
C ILE A 513 18.97 -13.72 -2.50
N CYS A 514 19.22 -12.47 -2.12
CA CYS A 514 18.59 -11.28 -2.69
C CYS A 514 19.58 -10.54 -3.60
N SER A 515 19.38 -10.61 -4.92
CA SER A 515 20.21 -9.92 -5.90
C SER A 515 19.50 -8.68 -6.46
N ALA A 516 20.23 -7.59 -6.63
CA ALA A 516 19.79 -6.40 -7.38
C ALA A 516 18.42 -5.83 -6.93
N ASP A 517 18.14 -5.90 -5.63
CA ASP A 517 16.91 -5.39 -5.00
C ASP A 517 17.17 -4.87 -3.58
N PHE A 518 18.08 -5.54 -2.84
CA PHE A 518 18.36 -5.21 -1.45
C PHE A 518 18.84 -3.76 -1.27
N ASN A 519 18.15 -2.97 -0.44
CA ASN A 519 18.49 -1.60 -0.07
C ASN A 519 17.72 -1.17 1.19
N GLU A 520 17.94 0.05 1.70
CA GLU A 520 16.95 0.71 2.58
C GLU A 520 15.65 0.90 1.74
N TRP A 521 14.70 -0.03 1.91
CA TRP A 521 13.54 -0.17 1.03
C TRP A 521 12.49 0.90 1.29
N ILE A 522 12.39 1.38 2.53
CA ILE A 522 11.42 2.42 2.89
C ILE A 522 11.73 3.71 2.14
N GLY A 523 12.99 4.13 2.16
CA GLY A 523 13.48 5.27 1.38
C GLY A 523 13.20 5.13 -0.11
N LYS A 524 13.24 3.90 -0.64
CA LYS A 524 12.98 3.64 -2.06
C LYS A 524 11.55 4.01 -2.44
N ASN A 525 10.64 3.81 -1.51
CA ASN A 525 9.22 4.05 -1.69
C ASN A 525 8.78 5.46 -1.31
N VAL A 526 9.48 6.13 -0.37
CA VAL A 526 9.00 7.40 0.20
C VAL A 526 9.88 8.60 -0.05
N ALA A 527 11.12 8.44 -0.53
CA ALA A 527 12.03 9.56 -0.68
C ALA A 527 11.51 10.58 -1.70
N ARG A 528 11.17 11.77 -1.22
CA ARG A 528 10.87 12.92 -2.07
C ARG A 528 12.14 13.44 -2.75
N GLU A 529 13.28 13.37 -2.07
CA GLU A 529 14.55 13.91 -2.57
C GLU A 529 15.64 12.83 -2.51
N PRO A 530 15.56 11.81 -3.38
CA PRO A 530 16.53 10.72 -3.42
C PRO A 530 17.96 11.22 -3.68
N TRP A 531 18.95 10.54 -3.08
CA TRP A 531 20.37 10.92 -3.18
C TRP A 531 21.04 10.42 -4.47
N GLY A 532 21.74 11.31 -5.19
CA GLY A 532 22.54 10.93 -6.37
C GLY A 532 21.69 10.31 -7.49
N ASN A 533 22.16 9.21 -8.10
CA ASN A 533 21.45 8.49 -9.17
C ASN A 533 20.35 7.54 -8.65
N TYR A 534 20.04 7.60 -7.35
CA TYR A 534 19.01 6.79 -6.73
C TYR A 534 17.62 7.12 -7.31
N THR A 535 16.93 6.11 -7.84
CA THR A 535 15.55 6.28 -8.30
C THR A 535 14.59 5.98 -7.16
N SER A 536 13.64 6.86 -6.84
CA SER A 536 12.52 6.54 -5.93
C SER A 536 11.25 6.17 -6.70
N TYR A 537 10.46 5.22 -6.18
CA TYR A 537 9.15 4.84 -6.73
C TYR A 537 8.08 5.94 -6.62
N MET A 538 8.39 7.04 -5.90
CA MET A 538 7.58 8.26 -5.94
C MET A 538 7.49 8.87 -7.33
N TYR A 539 8.48 8.61 -8.18
CA TYR A 539 8.61 9.25 -9.49
C TYR A 539 8.42 8.31 -10.68
N THR A 540 7.78 7.16 -10.44
CA THR A 540 7.60 6.12 -11.46
C THR A 540 6.17 5.55 -11.41
N GLY A 541 5.86 4.60 -12.29
CA GLY A 541 4.51 4.04 -12.47
C GLY A 541 4.17 2.88 -11.54
N GLU A 542 5.13 2.38 -10.76
CA GLU A 542 5.01 1.19 -9.92
C GLU A 542 4.28 1.48 -8.59
N TYR A 543 3.01 1.87 -8.67
CA TYR A 543 2.17 2.18 -7.51
C TYR A 543 1.86 0.99 -6.60
N GLU A 544 2.14 -0.22 -7.04
CA GLU A 544 2.04 -1.46 -6.29
C GLU A 544 3.23 -1.70 -5.35
N MET A 545 4.34 -0.96 -5.50
CA MET A 545 5.55 -1.23 -4.71
C MET A 545 5.40 -0.94 -3.23
N VAL A 546 4.51 0.00 -2.89
CA VAL A 546 4.23 0.44 -1.52
C VAL A 546 3.37 -0.60 -0.78
N GLU A 547 3.73 -0.88 0.46
CA GLU A 547 3.10 -1.86 1.35
C GLU A 547 2.65 -1.17 2.64
N PHE A 548 1.39 -1.36 3.04
CA PHE A 548 0.82 -0.59 4.14
C PHE A 548 1.62 -0.76 5.44
N ASN A 549 2.04 0.36 6.03
CA ASN A 549 2.74 0.42 7.31
C ASN A 549 4.05 -0.37 7.38
N LEU A 550 4.67 -0.71 6.24
CA LEU A 550 5.96 -1.39 6.23
C LEU A 550 7.02 -0.53 6.94
N GLY A 551 7.06 0.78 6.69
CA GLY A 551 8.08 1.69 7.22
C GLY A 551 8.17 1.80 8.73
N ASN A 552 7.08 1.55 9.47
CA ASN A 552 7.10 1.51 10.94
C ASN A 552 7.29 0.11 11.52
N THR A 553 7.22 -0.94 10.70
CA THR A 553 7.17 -2.33 11.16
C THR A 553 8.39 -3.13 10.71
N PHE A 554 8.70 -3.15 9.42
CA PHE A 554 9.81 -3.94 8.86
C PHE A 554 10.55 -3.17 7.76
N ASN A 555 11.84 -3.44 7.60
CA ASN A 555 12.60 -3.18 6.39
C ASN A 555 13.38 -4.47 6.05
N TYR A 556 14.32 -4.41 5.12
CA TYR A 556 15.04 -5.58 4.63
C TYR A 556 15.96 -6.20 5.68
N ALA A 557 16.53 -5.40 6.59
CA ALA A 557 17.27 -5.93 7.74
C ALA A 557 16.35 -6.77 8.64
N GLU A 558 15.18 -6.24 9.00
CA GLU A 558 14.21 -6.95 9.82
C GLU A 558 13.72 -8.24 9.13
N MET A 559 13.47 -8.22 7.82
CA MET A 559 13.13 -9.44 7.06
C MET A 559 14.28 -10.47 7.09
N ALA A 560 15.54 -10.03 6.96
CA ALA A 560 16.70 -10.90 7.07
C ALA A 560 16.89 -11.46 8.49
N TRP A 561 16.50 -10.72 9.52
CA TRP A 561 16.44 -11.22 10.90
C TRP A 561 15.36 -12.31 11.06
N LEU A 562 14.21 -12.18 10.38
CA LEU A 562 13.22 -13.27 10.31
C LEU A 562 13.71 -14.49 9.52
N ILE A 563 14.69 -14.30 8.61
CA ILE A 563 15.37 -15.39 7.91
C ILE A 563 16.38 -16.10 8.83
N ALA A 564 17.12 -15.35 9.65
CA ALA A 564 18.09 -15.90 10.60
C ALA A 564 17.46 -16.98 11.51
N PRO A 565 18.22 -18.04 11.87
CA PRO A 565 19.66 -18.22 11.68
C PRO A 565 20.07 -18.82 10.32
N ARG A 566 19.10 -18.99 9.39
CA ARG A 566 19.36 -19.56 8.06
C ARG A 566 20.29 -18.66 7.25
N PRO A 567 21.14 -19.21 6.35
CA PRO A 567 22.05 -18.39 5.59
C PRO A 567 21.35 -17.37 4.69
N PHE A 568 21.90 -16.16 4.63
CA PHE A 568 21.36 -15.04 3.85
C PHE A 568 22.46 -14.27 3.13
N MET A 569 22.30 -14.05 1.82
CA MET A 569 23.26 -13.31 1.01
C MET A 569 22.62 -12.18 0.19
N VAL A 570 23.39 -11.10 0.00
CA VAL A 570 23.07 -10.00 -0.93
C VAL A 570 24.07 -9.98 -2.09
N GLU A 571 23.58 -9.77 -3.31
CA GLU A 571 24.41 -9.55 -4.52
C GLU A 571 24.08 -8.17 -5.12
N ARG A 572 25.09 -7.31 -5.27
CA ARG A 572 24.93 -5.89 -5.58
C ARG A 572 25.90 -5.41 -6.66
N GLY A 573 25.36 -4.98 -7.79
CA GLY A 573 26.10 -4.24 -8.82
C GLY A 573 26.21 -2.74 -8.48
N HIS A 574 27.41 -2.18 -8.57
CA HIS A 574 27.66 -0.75 -8.26
C HIS A 574 26.82 0.22 -9.11
N ASN A 575 26.52 -0.15 -10.37
CA ASN A 575 25.77 0.68 -11.32
C ASN A 575 24.27 0.33 -11.36
N ASP A 576 23.78 -0.52 -10.45
CA ASP A 576 22.35 -0.83 -10.38
C ASP A 576 21.55 0.35 -9.80
N GLY A 577 20.67 0.93 -10.63
CA GLY A 577 19.79 2.05 -10.26
C GLY A 577 18.66 1.72 -9.29
N VAL A 578 18.47 0.45 -8.90
CA VAL A 578 17.48 0.07 -7.89
C VAL A 578 17.84 0.63 -6.51
N GLY A 579 19.12 0.65 -6.16
CA GLY A 579 19.64 1.15 -4.88
C GLY A 579 20.94 1.90 -5.07
N ILE A 580 21.57 2.36 -3.98
CA ILE A 580 22.93 2.92 -4.02
C ILE A 580 23.75 2.25 -2.92
N ASP A 581 25.04 2.02 -3.17
CA ASP A 581 25.88 1.26 -2.23
C ASP A 581 25.82 1.75 -0.78
N PRO A 582 25.78 3.08 -0.49
CA PRO A 582 25.64 3.54 0.90
C PRO A 582 24.37 3.03 1.59
N MET A 583 23.22 3.02 0.89
CA MET A 583 21.95 2.56 1.45
C MET A 583 21.91 1.02 1.56
N VAL A 584 22.50 0.32 0.59
CA VAL A 584 22.67 -1.15 0.64
C VAL A 584 23.55 -1.55 1.82
N ALA A 585 24.71 -0.92 1.95
CA ALA A 585 25.68 -1.20 3.01
C ALA A 585 25.13 -0.81 4.40
N TRP A 586 24.42 0.31 4.51
CA TRP A 586 23.74 0.72 5.74
C TRP A 586 22.76 -0.36 6.21
N GLU A 587 21.87 -0.81 5.32
CA GLU A 587 20.86 -1.80 5.66
C GLU A 587 21.50 -3.17 5.96
N TYR A 588 22.53 -3.56 5.21
CA TYR A 588 23.25 -4.82 5.43
C TYR A 588 24.06 -4.85 6.73
N ALA A 589 24.61 -3.71 7.19
CA ALA A 589 25.36 -3.63 8.45
C ALA A 589 24.52 -4.10 9.65
N LYS A 590 23.22 -3.78 9.67
CA LYS A 590 22.26 -4.25 10.69
C LYS A 590 22.12 -5.78 10.70
N ILE A 591 22.20 -6.43 9.54
CA ILE A 591 22.15 -7.89 9.41
C ILE A 591 23.43 -8.51 9.96
N ARG A 592 24.57 -7.99 9.53
CA ARG A 592 25.89 -8.49 9.96
C ARG A 592 26.06 -8.43 11.47
N GLU A 593 25.58 -7.37 12.12
CA GLU A 593 25.60 -7.25 13.57
C GLU A 593 24.82 -8.39 14.25
N VAL A 594 23.57 -8.64 13.82
CA VAL A 594 22.73 -9.70 14.39
C VAL A 594 23.32 -11.09 14.17
N TYR A 595 23.78 -11.41 12.96
CA TYR A 595 24.43 -12.71 12.69
C TYR A 595 25.71 -12.90 13.52
N GLY A 596 26.47 -11.82 13.74
CA GLY A 596 27.62 -11.83 14.65
C GLY A 596 27.22 -12.12 16.10
N ARG A 597 26.15 -11.48 16.60
CA ARG A 597 25.64 -11.71 17.97
C ARG A 597 25.07 -13.12 18.16
N LEU A 598 24.45 -13.68 17.11
CA LEU A 598 24.02 -15.07 17.06
C LEU A 598 25.18 -16.06 16.93
N LYS A 599 26.44 -15.58 16.87
CA LYS A 599 27.66 -16.39 16.72
C LYS A 599 27.67 -17.23 15.42
N ILE A 600 27.04 -16.71 14.38
CA ILE A 600 26.99 -17.29 13.04
C ILE A 600 27.38 -16.27 11.95
N PRO A 601 28.49 -15.51 12.13
CA PRO A 601 28.87 -14.49 11.16
C PRO A 601 29.08 -15.06 9.75
N ASP A 602 29.51 -16.31 9.64
CA ASP A 602 29.76 -17.00 8.36
C ASP A 602 28.49 -17.45 7.64
N ASN A 603 27.30 -17.25 8.22
CA ASN A 603 26.01 -17.51 7.59
C ASN A 603 25.45 -16.30 6.83
N THR A 604 26.17 -15.17 6.77
CA THR A 604 25.76 -14.06 5.91
C THR A 604 26.92 -13.44 5.16
N GLU A 605 26.68 -13.11 3.90
CA GLU A 605 27.67 -12.52 2.99
C GLU A 605 27.02 -11.45 2.10
N ILE A 606 27.82 -10.49 1.61
CA ILE A 606 27.42 -9.53 0.58
C ILE A 606 28.51 -9.47 -0.49
N GLU A 607 28.11 -9.57 -1.75
CA GLU A 607 29.00 -9.43 -2.90
C GLU A 607 28.71 -8.11 -3.61
N PHE A 608 29.69 -7.20 -3.58
CA PHE A 608 29.71 -6.00 -4.41
C PHE A 608 30.54 -6.25 -5.65
N PHE A 609 30.05 -5.85 -6.83
CA PHE A 609 30.78 -6.00 -8.08
C PHE A 609 30.57 -4.82 -9.03
N LEU A 610 31.54 -4.64 -9.93
CA LEU A 610 31.44 -3.67 -11.00
C LEU A 610 30.52 -4.20 -12.11
N GLY A 611 29.25 -3.84 -12.02
CA GLY A 611 28.20 -4.23 -12.95
C GLY A 611 26.92 -3.47 -12.71
N GLY A 612 25.89 -3.78 -13.50
CA GLY A 612 24.59 -3.13 -13.45
C GLY A 612 23.54 -3.93 -12.69
N HIS A 613 22.31 -3.87 -13.20
CA HIS A 613 21.18 -4.66 -12.72
C HIS A 613 21.25 -6.08 -13.29
N GLU A 614 22.08 -6.96 -12.71
CA GLU A 614 22.34 -8.30 -13.26
C GLU A 614 22.76 -9.33 -12.19
N ILE A 615 22.64 -10.61 -12.53
CA ILE A 615 23.21 -11.75 -11.80
C ILE A 615 24.68 -11.89 -12.19
N LEU A 616 25.59 -11.77 -11.22
CA LEU A 616 26.99 -12.12 -11.44
C LEU A 616 27.20 -13.63 -11.37
N GLY A 617 26.62 -14.30 -10.35
CA GLY A 617 26.66 -15.76 -10.24
C GLY A 617 28.01 -16.34 -9.78
N MET A 618 28.92 -15.52 -9.24
CA MET A 618 30.21 -15.97 -8.73
C MET A 618 30.15 -16.28 -7.23
N GLY A 619 30.08 -15.25 -6.38
CA GLY A 619 29.95 -15.42 -4.93
C GLY A 619 28.65 -16.13 -4.56
N THR A 620 27.54 -15.83 -5.25
CA THR A 620 26.24 -16.47 -5.01
C THR A 620 26.25 -17.98 -5.27
N PHE A 621 26.96 -18.46 -6.30
CA PHE A 621 27.11 -19.91 -6.54
C PHE A 621 28.05 -20.57 -5.52
N ALA A 622 29.10 -19.87 -5.09
CA ALA A 622 29.98 -20.34 -4.02
C ALA A 622 29.23 -20.46 -2.68
N PHE A 623 28.39 -19.48 -2.36
CA PHE A 623 27.54 -19.46 -1.18
C PHE A 623 26.54 -20.63 -1.19
N LEU A 624 25.87 -20.88 -2.33
CA LEU A 624 25.01 -22.05 -2.51
C LEU A 624 25.77 -23.35 -2.28
N LYS A 625 26.95 -23.52 -2.89
CA LYS A 625 27.79 -24.73 -2.72
C LYS A 625 28.12 -24.96 -1.24
N LYS A 626 28.61 -23.92 -0.55
CA LYS A 626 28.99 -23.95 0.88
C LYS A 626 27.80 -24.36 1.77
N HIS A 627 26.67 -23.68 1.64
CA HIS A 627 25.56 -23.84 2.58
C HIS A 627 24.61 -25.00 2.25
N LEU A 628 24.53 -25.42 0.98
CA LEU A 628 23.81 -26.64 0.58
C LEU A 628 24.67 -27.90 0.70
N LYS A 629 25.95 -27.76 1.09
CA LYS A 629 26.93 -28.85 1.24
C LYS A 629 26.97 -29.74 0.00
N TYR A 630 26.96 -29.12 -1.18
CA TYR A 630 26.99 -29.87 -2.43
C TYR A 630 28.44 -30.26 -2.76
N PRO A 631 28.72 -31.52 -3.17
CA PRO A 631 30.08 -32.00 -3.42
C PRO A 631 30.84 -31.18 -4.47
N GLU A 632 32.17 -31.28 -4.47
CA GLU A 632 33.04 -30.65 -5.47
C GLU A 632 32.82 -31.16 -6.89
#